data_AF-A0A3M2YFQ2-F1
#
_entry.id   AF-A0A3M2YFQ2-F1
#
_cell.length_a   1.000
_cell.length_b   1.000
_cell.length_c   1.000
_cell.angle_alpha   90.00
_cell.angle_beta   90.00
_cell.angle_gamma   90.00
#
_symmetry.space_group_name_H-M   'P 1'
#
loop_
_entity.id
_entity.type
_entity.pdbx_description
1 polymer ?
#
loop_
_entity_poly.entity_id
_entity_poly.type
_entity_poly.pdbx_seq_one_letter_code
_entity_poly.pdbx_strand_id
1 'polypeptide(L)'
;MRTLKVMEEMGWSSRRVVPHGGHQMSLNIAAGLHLGGNESYPDVFQPFGGFADGIKVENGYVGLPDIPGVGFEAKSALYAVMRELGEG
;
A
#
# COMPACT_ATOMS: atom_id res chain seq x y z
N MET A 1 -13.56 -0.37 6.78
CA MET A 1 -14.67 -0.78 5.89
C MET A 1 -15.88 0.15 5.88
N ARG A 2 -16.23 0.84 6.97
CA ARG A 2 -17.45 1.67 7.03
C ARG A 2 -17.58 2.70 5.90
N THR A 3 -16.48 3.35 5.51
CA THR A 3 -16.49 4.31 4.38
C THR A 3 -16.87 3.67 3.05
N LEU A 4 -16.31 2.50 2.73
CA LEU A 4 -16.68 1.78 1.50
C LEU A 4 -18.15 1.36 1.52
N LYS A 5 -18.69 1.00 2.69
CA LYS A 5 -20.12 0.71 2.85
C LYS A 5 -20.99 1.94 2.56
N VAL A 6 -20.64 3.10 3.11
CA VAL A 6 -21.36 4.36 2.81
C VAL A 6 -21.29 4.69 1.32
N MET A 7 -20.14 4.48 0.67
CA MET A 7 -19.99 4.67 -0.77
C MET A 7 -20.91 3.74 -1.56
N GLU A 8 -20.94 2.45 -1.21
CA GLU A 8 -21.82 1.46 -1.83
C GLU A 8 -23.30 1.83 -1.68
N GLU A 9 -23.72 2.24 -0.47
CA GLU A 9 -25.09 2.72 -0.19
C GLU A 9 -25.47 3.95 -1.03
N MET A 10 -24.49 4.75 -1.45
CA MET A 10 -24.65 5.91 -2.33
C MET A 10 -24.45 5.57 -3.82
N GLY A 11 -24.32 4.29 -4.19
CA GLY A 11 -24.15 3.84 -5.58
C GLY A 11 -22.74 4.01 -6.15
N TRP A 12 -21.73 4.22 -5.30
CA TRP A 12 -20.34 4.36 -5.72
C TRP A 12 -19.59 3.03 -5.71
N SER A 13 -18.86 2.75 -6.80
CA SER A 13 -17.93 1.61 -6.86
C SER A 13 -16.64 1.88 -6.10
N SER A 14 -16.11 0.87 -5.40
CA SER A 14 -14.78 0.88 -4.78
C SER A 14 -13.66 1.19 -5.78
N ARG A 15 -13.85 0.89 -7.07
CA ARG A 15 -12.91 1.21 -8.16
C ARG A 15 -12.70 2.71 -8.39
N ARG A 16 -13.51 3.57 -7.76
CA ARG A 16 -13.32 5.03 -7.77
C ARG A 16 -12.39 5.52 -6.67
N VAL A 17 -11.93 4.64 -5.78
CA VAL A 17 -11.07 5.00 -4.66
C VAL A 17 -9.60 4.78 -5.05
N VAL A 18 -8.81 5.84 -4.95
CA VAL A 18 -7.34 5.80 -5.00
C VAL A 18 -6.88 6.44 -3.69
N PRO A 19 -6.52 5.64 -2.66
CA PRO A 19 -6.14 6.18 -1.37
C PRO A 19 -4.90 7.08 -1.49
N HIS A 20 -4.93 8.19 -0.74
CA HIS A 20 -3.76 9.02 -0.51
C HIS A 20 -2.75 8.29 0.40
N GLY A 21 -1.47 8.67 0.28
CA GLY A 21 -0.47 8.41 1.32
C GLY A 21 0.67 7.48 0.93
N GLY A 22 0.64 6.86 -0.25
CA GLY A 22 1.85 6.25 -0.82
C GLY A 22 2.40 5.01 -0.12
N HIS A 23 1.62 4.33 0.72
CA HIS A 23 2.12 3.30 1.64
C HIS A 23 1.61 1.88 1.34
N GLN A 24 2.35 0.86 1.78
CA GLN A 24 2.06 -0.57 1.52
C GLN A 24 0.71 -1.05 2.09
N MET A 25 0.20 -0.42 3.16
CA MET A 25 -1.14 -0.74 3.67
C MET A 25 -2.24 -0.42 2.64
N SER A 26 -2.21 0.75 1.99
CA SER A 26 -3.19 1.11 0.96
C SER A 26 -3.05 0.24 -0.27
N LEU A 27 -1.84 -0.23 -0.60
CA LEU A 27 -1.61 -1.19 -1.67
C LEU A 27 -2.31 -2.53 -1.38
N ASN A 28 -2.21 -3.05 -0.16
CA ASN A 28 -2.90 -4.27 0.27
C ASN A 28 -4.43 -4.11 0.26
N ILE A 29 -4.94 -2.98 0.77
CA ILE A 29 -6.37 -2.67 0.72
C ILE A 29 -6.84 -2.58 -0.74
N ALA A 30 -6.07 -1.94 -1.63
CA ALA A 30 -6.40 -1.82 -3.04
C ALA A 30 -6.52 -3.18 -3.74
N ALA A 31 -5.56 -4.07 -3.50
CA ALA A 31 -5.58 -5.42 -4.03
C ALA A 31 -6.72 -6.26 -3.43
N GLY A 32 -6.83 -6.32 -2.10
CA GLY A 32 -7.75 -7.21 -1.40
C GLY A 32 -9.22 -6.76 -1.42
N LEU A 33 -9.49 -5.46 -1.53
CA LEU A 33 -10.85 -4.91 -1.55
C LEU A 33 -11.21 -4.26 -2.89
N HIS A 34 -10.41 -4.51 -3.91
CA HIS A 34 -10.72 -4.10 -5.28
C HIS A 34 -10.92 -2.58 -5.40
N LEU A 35 -9.96 -1.79 -4.93
CA LEU A 35 -9.97 -0.34 -5.13
C LEU A 35 -9.47 0.03 -6.55
N GLY A 36 -9.47 1.33 -6.87
CA GLY A 36 -9.02 1.85 -8.17
C GLY A 36 -7.51 1.93 -8.32
N GLY A 37 -6.78 2.04 -7.23
CA GLY A 37 -5.31 2.11 -7.23
C GLY A 37 -4.77 2.54 -5.86
N ASN A 38 -3.52 3.00 -5.85
CA ASN A 38 -2.86 3.60 -4.69
C ASN A 38 -1.96 4.73 -5.18
N GLU A 39 -1.89 5.84 -4.46
CA GLU A 39 -0.87 6.86 -4.70
C GLU A 39 0.54 6.29 -4.46
N SER A 40 1.57 6.92 -5.02
CA SER A 40 2.96 6.62 -4.70
C SER A 40 3.82 7.88 -4.76
N TYR A 41 4.81 7.95 -3.86
CA TYR A 41 5.79 9.04 -3.78
C TYR A 41 7.19 8.48 -4.05
N PRO A 42 7.73 8.62 -5.26
CA PRO A 42 9.04 8.06 -5.59
C PRO A 42 10.17 8.65 -4.73
N ASP A 43 10.16 9.98 -4.57
CA ASP A 43 11.33 10.70 -4.02
C ASP A 43 11.15 11.17 -2.57
N VAL A 44 9.91 11.35 -2.10
CA VAL A 44 9.62 11.97 -0.80
C VAL A 44 9.12 10.98 0.23
N PHE A 45 9.37 11.29 1.50
CA PHE A 45 8.94 10.50 2.68
C PHE A 45 9.57 9.10 2.80
N GLN A 46 10.68 8.84 2.10
CA GLN A 46 11.46 7.63 2.32
C GLN A 46 11.94 7.55 3.79
N PRO A 47 11.98 6.35 4.40
CA PRO A 47 11.64 5.05 3.82
C PRO A 47 10.17 4.63 3.99
N PHE A 48 9.27 5.52 4.42
CA PHE A 48 7.91 5.17 4.90
C PHE A 48 6.83 4.98 3.81
N GLY A 49 7.23 4.99 2.54
CA GLY A 49 6.34 4.75 1.40
C GLY A 49 6.97 3.84 0.34
N GLY A 50 6.30 3.72 -0.80
CA GLY A 50 6.77 2.89 -1.92
C GLY A 50 6.43 1.41 -1.76
N PHE A 51 7.24 0.55 -2.38
CA PHE A 51 6.95 -0.87 -2.59
C PHE A 51 8.03 -1.76 -1.98
N ALA A 52 7.78 -3.07 -1.96
CA ALA A 52 8.79 -4.06 -1.62
C ALA A 52 10.00 -3.98 -2.56
N ASP A 53 11.18 -4.26 -2.04
CA ASP A 53 12.43 -4.26 -2.78
C ASP A 53 12.33 -5.24 -3.96
N GLY A 54 12.84 -4.82 -5.12
CA GLY A 54 12.78 -5.59 -6.35
C GLY A 54 11.46 -5.52 -7.12
N ILE A 55 10.36 -5.05 -6.51
CA ILE A 55 9.11 -4.79 -7.23
C ILE A 55 9.18 -3.43 -7.92
N LYS A 56 9.13 -3.44 -9.25
CA LYS A 56 9.14 -2.24 -10.08
C LYS A 56 7.73 -1.82 -10.46
N VAL A 57 7.57 -0.54 -10.76
CA VAL A 57 6.39 -0.03 -11.46
C VAL A 57 6.54 -0.36 -12.94
N GLU A 58 5.58 -1.08 -13.49
CA GLU A 58 5.54 -1.47 -14.90
C GLU A 58 4.21 -1.01 -15.50
N ASN A 59 4.25 -0.12 -16.49
CA ASN A 59 3.07 0.43 -17.15
C ASN A 59 2.02 1.03 -16.18
N GLY A 60 2.47 1.61 -15.07
CA GLY A 60 1.60 2.18 -14.04
C GLY A 60 1.06 1.19 -13.00
N TYR A 61 1.50 -0.07 -13.03
CA TYR A 61 1.08 -1.13 -12.10
C TYR A 61 2.27 -1.69 -11.31
N VAL A 62 1.97 -2.30 -10.16
CA VAL A 62 2.95 -3.01 -9.32
C VAL A 62 2.39 -4.35 -8.88
N GLY A 63 3.25 -5.34 -8.70
CA GLY A 63 2.89 -6.58 -8.01
C GLY A 63 2.83 -6.41 -6.49
N LEU A 64 2.15 -7.33 -5.80
CA LEU A 64 2.29 -7.48 -4.35
C LEU A 64 3.16 -8.72 -4.08
N PRO A 65 4.12 -8.64 -3.14
CA PRO A 65 4.88 -9.82 -2.73
C PRO A 65 3.96 -10.79 -1.98
N ASP A 66 4.12 -12.08 -2.21
CA ASP A 66 3.41 -13.12 -1.46
C ASP A 66 4.16 -13.43 -0.16
N ILE A 67 3.99 -12.56 0.82
CA ILE A 67 4.56 -12.70 2.17
C ILE A 67 3.52 -12.34 3.24
N PRO A 68 3.68 -12.84 4.48
CA PRO A 68 2.74 -12.53 5.56
C PRO A 68 2.64 -11.04 5.89
N GLY A 69 1.45 -10.62 6.30
CA GLY A 69 1.21 -9.26 6.82
C GLY A 69 1.13 -8.19 5.74
N VAL A 70 1.52 -6.96 6.08
CA VAL A 70 1.52 -5.82 5.15
C VAL A 70 2.70 -5.89 4.17
N GLY A 71 3.75 -6.64 4.54
CA GLY A 71 4.96 -6.83 3.75
C GLY A 71 6.04 -5.77 3.96
N PHE A 72 6.09 -5.13 5.14
CA PHE A 72 7.12 -4.14 5.47
C PHE A 72 8.53 -4.76 5.45
N GLU A 73 8.63 -6.02 5.84
CA GLU A 73 9.85 -6.85 5.88
C GLU A 73 10.52 -6.96 4.51
N ALA A 74 9.75 -6.86 3.42
CA ALA A 74 10.29 -6.90 2.07
C ALA A 74 10.81 -5.55 1.57
N LYS A 75 10.73 -4.47 2.37
CA LYS A 75 11.35 -3.17 2.07
C LYS A 75 12.44 -2.92 3.11
N SER A 76 13.68 -3.31 2.79
CA SER A 76 14.80 -3.38 3.73
C SER A 76 15.04 -2.08 4.50
N ALA A 77 15.04 -0.92 3.81
CA ALA A 77 15.25 0.38 4.43
C ALA A 77 14.14 0.76 5.43
N LEU A 78 12.89 0.38 5.16
CA LEU A 78 11.77 0.62 6.08
C LEU A 78 11.86 -0.33 7.28
N TYR A 79 12.06 -1.62 7.01
CA TYR A 79 12.08 -2.63 8.05
C TYR A 79 13.24 -2.43 9.03
N ALA A 80 14.39 -1.94 8.56
CA ALA A 80 15.52 -1.56 9.42
C ALA A 80 15.09 -0.55 10.50
N VAL A 81 14.39 0.53 10.12
CA VAL A 81 13.87 1.54 11.05
C VAL A 81 12.80 0.96 11.98
N MET A 82 11.92 0.09 11.47
CA MET A 82 10.85 -0.51 12.28
C MET A 82 11.40 -1.46 13.36
N ARG A 83 12.44 -2.24 13.04
CA ARG A 83 13.07 -3.17 13.99
C ARG A 83 13.66 -2.46 15.20
N GLU A 84 14.25 -1.28 15.01
CA GLU A 84 14.79 -0.47 16.12
C GLU A 84 13.72 -0.10 17.17
N LEU A 85 12.43 -0.10 16.79
CA LEU A 85 11.32 0.25 17.67
C LEU A 85 10.65 -0.96 18.33
N GLY A 86 10.65 -2.12 17.66
CA GLY A 86 9.85 -3.29 18.05
C GLY A 86 10.65 -4.46 18.61
N GLU A 87 11.94 -4.57 18.29
CA GLU A 87 12.83 -5.65 18.72
C GLU A 87 13.90 -5.08 19.66
N GLY A 88 13.48 -4.78 20.89
CA GLY A 88 14.36 -4.48 22.04
C GLY A 88 14.55 -5.69 22.94
#